data_AF-Q2HB93-F1
#
_entry.id   AF-Q2HB93-F1
#
_cell.length_a   1.000
_cell.length_b   1.000
_cell.length_c   1.000
_cell.angle_alpha   90.00
_cell.angle_beta   90.00
_cell.angle_gamma   90.00
#
_symmetry.space_group_name_H-M   'P 1'
#
loop_
_entity.id
_entity.type
_entity.pdbx_description
1 polymer ?
#
loop_
_entity_poly.entity_id
_entity_poly.type
_entity_poly.pdbx_seq_one_letter_code
_entity_poly.pdbx_strand_id
1 'polypeptide(L)'
;MDFLQRLARFLDRPLFPWKKLIIGFSVGQYVFEALLGYRQYKILQKTKPPKVLEHEVSQEVFDKSQAYGRAKAKFTGFNGLYGQLQNLAFYHFDVLPKLWSWTGDLLLRFAPKGFTGEISHSIVFILSFILINQVLSLPSNIYNTFVLEEKFGFNKQTPKLFVVDMIKTNLLAFVLTPPILSGFLAIIQKTGSQRTSFTSSLSCSVFVNNNSLYSDFGFTNQHPIIVGFLLFSDILGPLDNVIKLLMNILSRKFEFEADGFCQRPRVQHRASSLAMIKLQIQNLSTMDADWMFASYHFSHPILSERLKALNWQPTEKVEVKGGDKEAAKEDVATATGRDEL
;
A
#
# COMPACT_ATOMS: atom_id res chain seq x y z
N MET A 1 12.61 -30.07 -1.36
CA MET A 1 12.11 -30.50 -2.68
C MET A 1 10.80 -31.28 -2.57
N ASP A 2 10.77 -32.39 -1.83
CA ASP A 2 9.58 -33.26 -1.72
C ASP A 2 8.40 -32.62 -0.93
N PHE A 3 8.69 -31.78 0.07
CA PHE A 3 7.65 -31.11 0.88
C PHE A 3 6.70 -30.22 0.07
N LEU A 4 7.22 -29.35 -0.81
CA LEU A 4 6.38 -28.45 -1.62
C LEU A 4 5.51 -29.22 -2.62
N GLN A 5 6.06 -30.29 -3.21
CA GLN A 5 5.30 -31.14 -4.13
C GLN A 5 4.26 -32.01 -3.42
N ARG A 6 4.52 -32.42 -2.18
CA ARG A 6 3.53 -33.10 -1.33
C ARG A 6 2.43 -32.15 -0.88
N LEU A 7 2.80 -30.93 -0.49
CA LEU A 7 1.86 -29.87 -0.13
C LEU A 7 0.98 -29.49 -1.34
N ALA A 8 1.57 -29.33 -2.52
CA ALA A 8 0.85 -29.10 -3.78
C ALA A 8 -0.22 -30.16 -4.03
N ARG A 9 0.17 -31.44 -3.98
CA ARG A 9 -0.73 -32.58 -4.18
C ARG A 9 -1.81 -32.67 -3.11
N PHE A 10 -1.47 -32.34 -1.86
CA PHE A 10 -2.43 -32.30 -0.77
C PHE A 10 -3.48 -31.19 -0.96
N LEU A 11 -3.05 -30.03 -1.45
CA LEU A 11 -3.88 -28.87 -1.69
C LEU A 11 -4.74 -28.99 -2.97
N ASP A 12 -4.27 -29.73 -3.99
CA ASP A 12 -5.03 -30.04 -5.22
C ASP A 12 -6.06 -31.17 -5.07
N ARG A 13 -6.54 -31.40 -3.84
CA ARG A 13 -7.64 -32.36 -3.61
C ARG A 13 -8.93 -31.81 -4.24
N PRO A 14 -9.77 -32.68 -4.85
CA PRO A 14 -11.07 -32.25 -5.36
C PRO A 14 -11.90 -31.69 -4.20
N LEU A 15 -12.53 -30.52 -4.43
CA LEU A 15 -13.35 -29.78 -3.44
C LEU A 15 -12.58 -29.14 -2.28
N PHE A 16 -11.28 -28.84 -2.41
CA PHE A 16 -10.61 -27.96 -1.44
C PHE A 16 -11.28 -26.57 -1.45
N PRO A 17 -11.71 -26.02 -0.29
CA PRO A 17 -12.48 -24.78 -0.23
C PRO A 17 -11.58 -23.54 -0.30
N TRP A 18 -10.92 -23.33 -1.44
CA TRP A 18 -9.98 -22.23 -1.68
C TRP A 18 -10.59 -20.85 -1.49
N LYS A 19 -11.80 -20.66 -2.00
CA LYS A 19 -12.57 -19.43 -1.89
C LYS A 19 -12.84 -19.08 -0.42
N LYS A 20 -13.22 -20.08 0.39
CA LYS A 20 -13.40 -19.88 1.84
C LYS A 20 -12.08 -19.59 2.55
N LEU A 21 -10.98 -20.22 2.12
CA LEU A 21 -9.65 -19.97 2.68
C LEU A 21 -9.21 -18.52 2.43
N ILE A 22 -9.26 -18.06 1.18
CA ILE A 22 -8.87 -16.70 0.77
C ILE A 22 -9.76 -15.66 1.46
N ILE A 23 -11.08 -15.87 1.47
CA ILE A 23 -12.02 -14.99 2.19
C ILE A 23 -11.70 -14.99 3.69
N GLY A 24 -11.42 -16.15 4.29
CA GLY A 24 -11.06 -16.26 5.69
C GLY A 24 -9.78 -15.48 6.05
N PHE A 25 -8.75 -15.57 5.22
CA PHE A 25 -7.51 -14.80 5.37
C PHE A 25 -7.75 -13.29 5.19
N SER A 26 -8.48 -12.90 4.15
CA SER A 26 -8.87 -11.50 3.88
C SER A 26 -9.62 -10.89 5.07
N VAL A 27 -10.65 -11.58 5.58
CA VAL A 27 -11.41 -11.12 6.76
C VAL A 27 -10.56 -11.10 8.02
N GLY A 28 -9.73 -12.14 8.24
CA GLY A 28 -8.83 -12.19 9.39
C GLY A 28 -7.83 -11.03 9.40
N GLN A 29 -7.25 -10.72 8.24
CA GLN A 29 -6.37 -9.57 8.05
C GLN A 29 -7.10 -8.25 8.31
N TYR A 30 -8.30 -8.08 7.74
CA TYR A 30 -9.10 -6.88 7.96
C TYR A 30 -9.44 -6.68 9.45
N VAL A 31 -9.85 -7.73 10.16
CA VAL A 31 -10.13 -7.67 11.60
C VAL A 31 -8.88 -7.29 12.38
N PHE A 32 -7.73 -7.89 12.06
CA PHE A 32 -6.46 -7.55 12.69
C PHE A 32 -6.08 -6.07 12.49
N GLU A 33 -6.14 -5.58 11.25
CA GLU A 33 -5.89 -4.17 10.90
C GLU A 33 -6.87 -3.22 11.60
N ALA A 34 -8.16 -3.58 11.66
CA ALA A 34 -9.18 -2.80 12.36
C ALA A 34 -8.92 -2.73 13.87
N LEU A 35 -8.46 -3.81 14.50
CA LEU A 35 -8.07 -3.84 15.91
C LEU A 35 -6.86 -2.93 16.17
N LEU A 36 -5.83 -2.98 15.32
CA LEU A 36 -4.68 -2.07 15.41
C LEU A 36 -5.12 -0.62 15.28
N GLY A 37 -5.93 -0.30 14.27
CA GLY A 37 -6.48 1.02 14.04
C GLY A 37 -7.31 1.52 15.23
N TYR A 38 -8.11 0.66 15.86
CA TYR A 38 -8.88 0.99 17.05
C TYR A 38 -7.98 1.30 18.26
N ARG A 39 -6.92 0.52 18.48
CA ARG A 39 -5.92 0.79 19.53
C ARG A 39 -5.26 2.15 19.33
N GLN A 40 -4.85 2.44 18.10
CA GLN A 40 -4.28 3.74 17.75
C GLN A 40 -5.27 4.88 17.96
N TYR A 41 -6.53 4.69 17.58
CA TYR A 41 -7.58 5.69 17.78
C TYR A 41 -7.80 6.04 19.25
N LYS A 42 -7.67 5.08 20.18
CA LYS A 42 -7.73 5.36 21.63
C LYS A 42 -6.61 6.28 22.08
N ILE A 43 -5.39 6.11 21.56
CA ILE A 43 -4.26 6.97 21.91
C ILE A 43 -4.46 8.38 21.35
N LEU A 44 -5.06 8.49 20.16
CA LEU A 44 -5.40 9.78 19.55
C LEU A 44 -6.51 10.57 20.27
N GLN A 45 -7.12 9.99 21.32
CA GLN A 45 -8.07 10.69 22.20
C GLN A 45 -7.39 11.33 23.41
N LYS A 46 -6.09 11.10 23.64
CA LYS A 46 -5.36 11.77 24.71
C LYS A 46 -5.33 13.28 24.45
N THR A 47 -5.52 14.05 25.51
CA THR A 47 -5.62 15.52 25.46
C THR A 47 -4.32 16.25 25.76
N LYS A 48 -3.27 15.52 26.17
CA LYS A 48 -1.98 16.10 26.52
C LYS A 48 -0.85 15.54 25.65
N PRO A 49 0.12 16.38 25.26
CA PRO A 49 1.30 15.91 24.54
C PRO A 49 2.15 14.97 25.42
N PRO A 50 2.95 14.08 24.80
CA PRO A 50 3.96 13.31 25.52
C PRO A 50 4.96 14.24 26.22
N LYS A 51 5.44 13.84 27.40
CA LYS A 51 6.39 14.63 28.22
C LYS A 51 7.63 15.13 27.45
N VAL A 52 8.08 14.37 26.45
CA VAL A 52 9.26 14.70 25.62
C VAL A 52 8.99 15.91 24.71
N LEU A 53 7.74 16.15 24.34
CA LEU A 53 7.31 17.20 23.39
C LEU A 53 6.49 18.32 24.05
N GLU A 54 6.18 18.21 25.34
CA GLU A 54 5.34 19.15 26.09
C GLU A 54 5.89 20.59 26.08
N HIS A 55 7.22 20.73 26.09
CA HIS A 55 7.89 22.03 26.05
C HIS A 55 8.15 22.55 24.63
N GLU A 56 7.96 21.73 23.60
CA GLU A 56 8.34 22.01 22.21
C GLU A 56 7.14 22.30 21.31
N VAL A 57 5.97 21.75 21.67
CA VAL A 57 4.73 21.84 20.87
C VAL A 57 3.66 22.58 21.65
N SER A 58 3.03 23.60 21.04
CA SER A 58 1.90 24.29 21.64
C SER A 58 0.66 23.39 21.71
N GLN A 59 -0.19 23.62 22.72
CA GLN A 59 -1.42 22.85 22.89
C GLN A 59 -2.34 22.93 21.66
N GLU A 60 -2.39 24.08 20.99
CA GLU A 60 -3.18 24.27 19.77
C GLU A 60 -2.70 23.36 18.62
N VAL A 61 -1.38 23.28 18.40
CA VAL A 61 -0.80 22.41 17.37
C VAL A 61 -1.05 20.94 17.70
N PHE A 62 -0.92 20.57 18.98
CA PHE A 62 -1.24 19.23 19.45
C PHE A 62 -2.70 18.87 19.18
N ASP A 63 -3.65 19.72 19.57
CA ASP A 63 -5.09 19.48 19.37
C ASP A 63 -5.45 19.37 17.89
N LYS A 64 -4.82 20.19 17.05
CA LYS A 64 -4.99 20.13 15.59
C LYS A 64 -4.42 18.84 14.99
N SER A 65 -3.23 18.42 15.42
CA SER A 65 -2.62 17.14 14.99
C SER A 65 -3.47 15.94 15.42
N GLN A 66 -3.99 15.96 16.65
CA GLN A 66 -4.88 14.92 17.14
C GLN A 66 -6.21 14.90 16.37
N ALA A 67 -6.78 16.06 16.05
CA ALA A 67 -7.98 16.16 15.23
C ALA A 67 -7.76 15.59 13.81
N TYR A 68 -6.60 15.89 13.19
CA TYR A 68 -6.20 15.33 11.90
C TYR A 68 -6.04 13.81 11.97
N GLY A 69 -5.25 13.32 12.93
CA GLY A 69 -5.04 11.89 13.16
C GLY A 69 -6.34 11.13 13.37
N ARG A 70 -7.28 11.67 14.16
CA ARG A 70 -8.61 11.05 14.36
C ARG A 70 -9.45 11.05 13.09
N ALA A 71 -9.45 12.13 12.31
CA ALA A 71 -10.19 12.20 11.05
C ALA A 71 -9.64 11.18 10.04
N LYS A 72 -8.32 11.08 9.94
CA LYS A 72 -7.62 10.09 9.11
C LYS A 72 -7.91 8.66 9.56
N ALA A 73 -7.83 8.37 10.85
CA ALA A 73 -8.14 7.05 11.40
C ALA A 73 -9.60 6.62 11.11
N LYS A 74 -10.57 7.55 11.24
CA LYS A 74 -11.97 7.28 10.88
C LYS A 74 -12.13 7.00 9.39
N PHE A 75 -11.50 7.80 8.54
CA PHE A 75 -11.52 7.60 7.10
C PHE A 75 -10.88 6.25 6.70
N THR A 76 -9.71 5.92 7.24
CA THR A 76 -9.05 4.64 7.02
C THR A 76 -9.93 3.46 7.45
N GLY A 77 -10.60 3.56 8.61
CA GLY A 77 -11.54 2.53 9.06
C GLY A 77 -12.73 2.34 8.12
N PHE A 78 -13.36 3.44 7.69
CA PHE A 78 -14.47 3.38 6.73
C PHE A 78 -14.03 2.86 5.36
N ASN A 79 -12.92 3.36 4.83
CA ASN A 79 -12.37 2.92 3.55
C ASN A 79 -11.95 1.45 3.58
N GLY A 80 -11.39 0.98 4.71
CA GLY A 80 -11.09 -0.42 4.93
C GLY A 80 -12.36 -1.29 4.88
N LEU A 81 -13.43 -0.86 5.54
CA LEU A 81 -14.72 -1.58 5.48
C LEU A 81 -15.30 -1.59 4.07
N TYR A 82 -15.30 -0.45 3.38
CA TYR A 82 -15.76 -0.33 1.99
C TYR A 82 -14.97 -1.28 1.06
N GLY A 83 -13.64 -1.28 1.16
CA GLY A 83 -12.77 -2.17 0.42
C GLY A 83 -13.01 -3.65 0.75
N GLN A 84 -13.25 -3.97 2.03
CA GLN A 84 -13.57 -5.35 2.44
C GLN A 84 -14.91 -5.82 1.86
N LEU A 85 -15.94 -4.99 1.87
CA LEU A 85 -17.23 -5.30 1.26
C LEU A 85 -17.09 -5.51 -0.25
N GLN A 86 -16.29 -4.68 -0.92
CA GLN A 86 -15.97 -4.85 -2.34
C GLN A 86 -15.24 -6.17 -2.60
N ASN A 87 -14.23 -6.52 -1.79
CA ASN A 87 -13.49 -7.77 -1.93
C ASN A 87 -14.38 -9.00 -1.71
N LEU A 88 -15.25 -8.97 -0.69
CA LEU A 88 -16.23 -10.03 -0.44
C LEU A 88 -17.23 -10.17 -1.58
N ALA A 89 -17.77 -9.06 -2.09
CA ALA A 89 -18.67 -9.06 -3.24
C ALA A 89 -17.96 -9.59 -4.50
N PHE A 90 -16.72 -9.19 -4.72
CA PHE A 90 -15.91 -9.61 -5.85
C PHE A 90 -15.75 -11.13 -5.94
N TYR A 91 -15.46 -11.79 -4.82
CA TYR A 91 -15.39 -13.24 -4.77
C TYR A 91 -16.78 -13.88 -4.74
N HIS A 92 -17.71 -13.39 -3.94
CA HIS A 92 -19.04 -14.01 -3.80
C HIS A 92 -19.82 -14.04 -5.11
N PHE A 93 -19.75 -12.97 -5.90
CA PHE A 93 -20.43 -12.88 -7.20
C PHE A 93 -19.62 -13.42 -8.37
N ASP A 94 -18.48 -14.08 -8.12
CA ASP A 94 -17.61 -14.64 -9.14
C ASP A 94 -17.30 -13.62 -10.24
N VAL A 95 -16.85 -12.44 -9.81
CA VAL A 95 -16.56 -11.32 -10.73
C VAL A 95 -15.37 -11.65 -11.63
N LEU A 96 -14.40 -12.45 -11.16
CA LEU A 96 -13.24 -12.88 -11.97
C LEU A 96 -13.63 -13.59 -13.28
N PRO A 97 -14.36 -14.72 -13.28
CA PRO A 97 -14.74 -15.41 -14.52
C PRO A 97 -15.68 -14.59 -15.40
N LYS A 98 -16.57 -13.78 -14.81
CA LYS A 98 -17.44 -12.85 -15.55
C LYS A 98 -16.64 -11.76 -16.25
N LEU A 99 -15.64 -11.20 -15.57
CA LEU A 99 -14.75 -10.21 -16.15
C LEU A 99 -13.88 -10.83 -17.25
N TRP A 100 -13.36 -12.05 -17.03
CA TRP A 100 -12.58 -12.77 -18.03
C TRP A 100 -13.38 -13.03 -19.31
N SER A 101 -14.60 -13.54 -19.21
CA SER A 101 -15.46 -13.76 -20.38
C SER A 101 -15.81 -12.45 -21.09
N TRP A 102 -16.18 -11.41 -20.34
CA TRP A 102 -16.49 -10.09 -20.90
C TRP A 102 -15.29 -9.47 -21.65
N THR A 103 -14.07 -9.55 -21.11
CA THR A 103 -12.89 -9.04 -21.81
C THR A 103 -12.51 -9.89 -23.03
N GLY A 104 -12.86 -11.17 -23.03
CA GLY A 104 -12.68 -12.06 -24.18
C GLY A 104 -13.60 -11.64 -25.33
N ASP A 105 -14.88 -11.39 -25.03
CA ASP A 105 -15.83 -10.88 -26.00
C ASP A 105 -15.42 -9.50 -26.53
N LEU A 106 -14.91 -8.62 -25.67
CA LEU A 106 -14.40 -7.31 -26.06
C LEU A 106 -13.19 -7.43 -26.99
N LEU A 107 -12.26 -8.34 -26.70
CA LEU A 107 -11.11 -8.61 -27.57
C LEU A 107 -11.58 -9.11 -28.94
N LEU A 108 -12.52 -10.05 -29.01
CA LEU A 108 -13.01 -10.59 -30.29
C LEU A 108 -13.75 -9.54 -31.14
N ARG A 109 -14.37 -8.54 -30.50
CA ARG A 109 -15.09 -7.47 -31.21
C ARG A 109 -14.16 -6.39 -31.78
N PHE A 110 -13.08 -6.05 -31.07
CA PHE A 110 -12.25 -4.88 -31.41
C PHE A 110 -10.83 -5.23 -31.88
N ALA A 111 -10.33 -6.45 -31.62
CA ALA A 111 -8.96 -6.81 -31.95
C ALA A 111 -8.83 -7.39 -33.39
N PRO A 112 -7.75 -7.06 -34.12
CA PRO A 112 -7.41 -7.72 -35.37
C PRO A 112 -7.17 -9.22 -35.17
N LYS A 113 -7.41 -10.05 -36.19
CA LYS A 113 -7.27 -11.52 -36.13
C LYS A 113 -5.91 -12.04 -35.61
N GLY A 114 -4.85 -11.22 -35.66
CA GLY A 114 -3.52 -11.57 -35.12
C GLY A 114 -3.38 -11.42 -33.59
N PHE A 115 -4.36 -10.81 -32.91
CA PHE A 115 -4.31 -10.51 -31.46
C PHE A 115 -5.34 -11.30 -30.65
N THR A 116 -5.65 -12.54 -31.06
CA THR A 116 -6.65 -13.40 -30.38
C THR A 116 -6.01 -14.48 -29.48
N GLY A 117 -4.74 -14.32 -29.11
CA GLY A 117 -4.04 -15.25 -28.22
C GLY A 117 -4.34 -15.02 -26.73
N GLU A 118 -4.01 -16.00 -25.89
CA GLU A 118 -4.15 -15.92 -24.42
C GLU A 118 -3.46 -14.68 -23.84
N ILE A 119 -2.29 -14.32 -24.38
CA ILE A 119 -1.53 -13.15 -23.95
C ILE A 119 -2.31 -11.85 -24.21
N SER A 120 -2.90 -11.71 -25.39
CA SER A 120 -3.69 -10.52 -25.76
C SER A 120 -4.94 -10.39 -24.88
N HIS A 121 -5.63 -11.51 -24.62
CA HIS A 121 -6.77 -11.54 -23.70
C HIS A 121 -6.33 -11.17 -22.27
N SER A 122 -5.22 -11.71 -21.79
CA SER A 122 -4.67 -11.38 -20.47
C SER A 122 -4.33 -9.90 -20.32
N ILE A 123 -3.83 -9.25 -21.38
CA ILE A 123 -3.55 -7.80 -21.39
C ILE A 123 -4.85 -7.00 -21.27
N VAL A 124 -5.84 -7.28 -22.12
CA VAL A 124 -7.13 -6.57 -22.06
C VAL A 124 -7.83 -6.81 -20.73
N PHE A 125 -7.74 -8.02 -20.18
CA PHE A 125 -8.22 -8.37 -18.85
C PHE A 125 -7.58 -7.51 -17.76
N ILE A 126 -6.24 -7.45 -17.70
CA ILE A 126 -5.53 -6.67 -16.67
C ILE A 126 -5.81 -5.18 -16.80
N LEU A 127 -5.80 -4.62 -18.01
CA LEU A 127 -6.10 -3.20 -18.22
C LEU A 127 -7.53 -2.86 -17.79
N SER A 128 -8.49 -3.71 -18.13
CA SER A 128 -9.89 -3.55 -17.71
C SER A 128 -10.03 -3.67 -16.19
N PHE A 129 -9.35 -4.65 -15.60
CA PHE A 129 -9.33 -4.85 -14.15
C PHE A 129 -8.76 -3.63 -13.42
N ILE A 130 -7.67 -3.04 -13.91
CA ILE A 130 -7.09 -1.80 -13.36
C ILE A 130 -8.10 -0.65 -13.44
N LEU A 131 -8.72 -0.44 -14.60
CA LEU A 131 -9.71 0.63 -14.78
C LEU A 131 -10.92 0.48 -13.86
N ILE A 132 -11.47 -0.73 -13.74
CA ILE A 132 -12.61 -0.99 -12.86
C ILE A 132 -12.24 -0.70 -11.40
N ASN A 133 -11.10 -1.19 -10.93
CA ASN A 133 -10.64 -0.92 -9.56
C ASN A 133 -10.34 0.57 -9.31
N GLN A 134 -9.84 1.30 -10.31
CA GLN A 134 -9.66 2.74 -10.22
C GLN A 134 -10.99 3.47 -10.08
N VAL A 135 -12.01 3.11 -10.87
CA VAL A 135 -13.35 3.70 -10.77
C VAL A 135 -13.98 3.41 -9.39
N LEU A 136 -13.84 2.18 -8.89
CA LEU A 136 -14.37 1.80 -7.58
C LEU A 136 -13.69 2.51 -6.41
N SER A 137 -12.40 2.85 -6.54
CA SER A 137 -11.63 3.60 -5.54
C SER A 137 -11.75 5.13 -5.68
N LEU A 138 -12.24 5.62 -6.82
CA LEU A 138 -12.35 7.05 -7.12
C LEU A 138 -13.12 7.86 -6.06
N PRO A 139 -14.29 7.42 -5.55
CA PRO A 139 -15.01 8.16 -4.51
C PRO A 139 -14.17 8.36 -3.24
N SER A 140 -13.43 7.31 -2.85
CA SER A 140 -12.56 7.35 -1.68
C SER A 140 -11.38 8.30 -1.88
N ASN A 141 -10.76 8.25 -3.06
CA ASN A 141 -9.65 9.14 -3.42
C ASN A 141 -10.08 10.61 -3.44
N ILE A 142 -11.24 10.91 -4.03
CA ILE A 142 -11.81 12.27 -4.07
C ILE A 142 -12.08 12.78 -2.65
N TYR A 143 -12.70 11.95 -1.79
CA TYR A 143 -12.98 12.33 -0.41
C TYR A 143 -11.69 12.59 0.38
N ASN A 144 -10.68 11.71 0.23
CA ASN A 144 -9.40 11.90 0.88
C ASN A 144 -8.75 13.23 0.47
N THR A 145 -8.64 13.51 -0.82
CA THR A 145 -7.95 14.72 -1.31
C THR A 145 -8.74 16.00 -1.06
N PHE A 146 -10.00 16.06 -1.49
CA PHE A 146 -10.75 17.32 -1.54
C PHE A 146 -11.60 17.60 -0.29
N VAL A 147 -11.76 16.63 0.61
CA VAL A 147 -12.50 16.82 1.87
C VAL A 147 -11.60 16.66 3.07
N LEU A 148 -10.90 15.53 3.19
CA LEU A 148 -10.05 15.28 4.36
C LEU A 148 -8.79 16.17 4.34
N GLU A 149 -7.96 16.07 3.31
CA GLU A 149 -6.70 16.83 3.24
C GLU A 149 -6.95 18.34 3.07
N GLU A 150 -7.99 18.75 2.33
CA GLU A 150 -8.42 20.15 2.20
C GLU A 150 -8.81 20.76 3.56
N LYS A 151 -9.58 20.02 4.39
CA LYS A 151 -10.02 20.49 5.71
C LYS A 151 -8.86 20.86 6.64
N PHE A 152 -7.71 20.22 6.49
CA PHE A 152 -6.52 20.50 7.30
C PHE A 152 -5.51 21.41 6.58
N GLY A 153 -5.81 21.85 5.36
CA GLY A 153 -4.98 22.74 4.56
C GLY A 153 -3.77 22.06 3.92
N PHE A 154 -3.81 20.73 3.76
CA PHE A 154 -2.75 19.95 3.13
C PHE A 154 -2.93 19.77 1.63
N ASN A 155 -4.17 19.85 1.14
CA ASN A 155 -4.41 19.74 -0.28
C ASN A 155 -3.80 20.93 -1.04
N LYS A 156 -3.01 20.61 -2.07
CA LYS A 156 -2.44 21.57 -3.03
C LYS A 156 -2.87 21.29 -4.46
N GLN A 157 -3.71 20.27 -4.67
CA GLN A 157 -4.15 19.81 -5.98
C GLN A 157 -5.47 20.48 -6.35
N THR A 158 -5.57 20.92 -7.61
CA THR A 158 -6.84 21.38 -8.19
C THR A 158 -7.59 20.20 -8.82
N PRO A 159 -8.93 20.25 -8.95
CA PRO A 159 -9.70 19.21 -9.62
C PRO A 159 -9.21 18.91 -11.06
N LYS A 160 -8.79 19.96 -11.79
CA LYS A 160 -8.21 19.82 -13.12
C LYS A 160 -6.90 19.05 -13.08
N LEU A 161 -6.00 19.40 -12.16
CA LEU A 161 -4.72 18.71 -12.01
C LEU A 161 -4.94 17.24 -11.64
N PHE A 162 -5.85 16.97 -10.70
CA PHE A 162 -6.20 15.62 -10.28
C PHE A 162 -6.67 14.73 -11.46
N VAL A 163 -7.58 15.24 -12.29
CA VAL A 163 -8.08 14.49 -13.46
C VAL A 163 -6.99 14.31 -14.52
N VAL A 164 -6.21 15.36 -14.79
CA VAL A 164 -5.10 15.30 -15.77
C VAL A 164 -4.05 14.28 -15.33
N ASP A 165 -3.70 14.25 -14.04
CA ASP A 165 -2.75 13.28 -13.50
C ASP A 165 -3.32 11.87 -13.58
N MET A 166 -4.61 11.66 -13.26
CA MET A 166 -5.27 10.37 -13.42
C MET A 166 -5.21 9.86 -14.87
N ILE A 167 -5.49 10.73 -15.85
CA ILE A 167 -5.40 10.39 -17.28
C ILE A 167 -3.97 10.05 -17.68
N LYS A 168 -2.99 10.84 -17.25
CA LYS A 168 -1.56 10.60 -17.55
C LYS A 168 -1.06 9.29 -16.95
N THR A 169 -1.42 9.00 -15.69
CA THR A 169 -1.07 7.74 -15.03
C THR A 169 -1.69 6.55 -15.76
N ASN A 170 -2.94 6.68 -16.21
CA ASN A 170 -3.58 5.63 -17.01
C ASN A 170 -2.88 5.46 -18.35
N LEU A 171 -2.65 6.53 -19.11
CA LEU A 171 -1.93 6.44 -20.39
C LEU A 171 -0.56 5.76 -20.23
N LEU A 172 0.18 6.10 -19.17
CA LEU A 172 1.44 5.44 -18.84
C LEU A 172 1.25 3.94 -18.59
N ALA A 173 0.24 3.54 -17.81
CA ALA A 173 -0.07 2.12 -17.58
C ALA A 173 -0.47 1.41 -18.89
N PHE A 174 -1.28 2.02 -19.75
CA PHE A 174 -1.69 1.45 -21.03
C PHE A 174 -0.52 1.26 -22.01
N VAL A 175 0.53 2.07 -21.90
CA VAL A 175 1.73 1.94 -22.74
C VAL A 175 2.72 0.93 -22.14
N LEU A 176 2.93 0.94 -20.82
CA LEU A 176 3.95 0.12 -20.16
C LEU A 176 3.48 -1.30 -19.82
N THR A 177 2.22 -1.47 -19.40
CA THR A 177 1.71 -2.77 -18.96
C THR A 177 1.70 -3.81 -20.08
N PRO A 178 1.25 -3.53 -21.32
CA PRO A 178 1.23 -4.54 -22.38
C PRO A 178 2.59 -5.17 -22.72
N PRO A 179 3.68 -4.41 -22.99
CA PRO A 179 4.97 -5.02 -23.31
C PRO A 179 5.54 -5.81 -22.13
N ILE A 180 5.46 -5.26 -20.91
CA ILE A 180 5.95 -5.94 -19.69
C ILE A 180 5.18 -7.25 -19.47
N LEU A 181 3.85 -7.19 -19.51
CA LEU A 181 3.00 -8.35 -19.28
C LEU A 181 3.17 -9.39 -20.38
N SER A 182 3.27 -8.98 -21.64
CA SER A 182 3.54 -9.90 -22.75
C SER A 182 4.87 -10.63 -22.60
N GLY A 183 5.94 -9.92 -22.21
CA GLY A 183 7.26 -10.51 -21.99
C GLY A 183 7.24 -11.50 -20.82
N PHE A 184 6.62 -11.11 -19.72
CA PHE A 184 6.44 -11.97 -18.54
C PHE A 184 5.66 -13.25 -18.88
N LEU A 185 4.50 -13.14 -19.52
CA LEU A 185 3.69 -14.30 -19.89
C LEU A 185 4.38 -15.19 -20.93
N ALA A 186 5.08 -14.60 -21.91
CA ALA A 186 5.85 -15.36 -22.89
C ALA A 186 6.99 -16.16 -22.23
N ILE A 187 7.68 -15.57 -21.23
CA ILE A 187 8.69 -16.28 -20.44
C ILE A 187 8.04 -17.45 -19.70
N ILE A 188 6.91 -17.24 -19.03
CA ILE A 188 6.24 -18.32 -18.28
C ILE A 188 5.79 -19.44 -19.22
N GLN A 189 5.16 -19.12 -20.35
CA GLN A 189 4.74 -20.12 -21.34
C GLN A 189 5.94 -20.92 -21.88
N LYS A 190 7.08 -20.26 -22.13
CA LYS A 190 8.31 -20.91 -22.60
C LYS A 190 9.00 -21.76 -21.51
N THR A 191 9.08 -21.25 -20.29
CA THR A 191 9.73 -21.93 -19.15
C THR A 191 8.87 -23.08 -18.61
N GLY A 192 7.54 -23.01 -18.69
CA GLY A 192 6.65 -24.12 -18.33
C GLY A 192 6.88 -25.39 -19.15
N SER A 193 7.42 -25.25 -20.37
CA SER A 193 7.84 -26.36 -21.23
C SER A 193 9.17 -27.00 -20.77
N GLN A 194 10.11 -26.24 -20.21
CA GLN A 194 11.40 -26.72 -19.69
C GLN A 194 11.36 -26.88 -18.16
N ARG A 195 10.64 -27.91 -17.70
CA ARG A 195 10.17 -28.10 -16.31
C ARG A 195 11.23 -28.35 -15.22
N THR A 196 12.54 -28.26 -15.45
CA THR A 196 13.54 -28.82 -14.50
C THR A 196 14.67 -27.92 -14.00
N SER A 197 14.95 -26.73 -14.56
CA SER A 197 16.21 -26.03 -14.20
C SER A 197 16.08 -24.79 -13.32
N PHE A 198 14.88 -24.26 -13.03
CA PHE A 198 14.73 -23.06 -12.19
C PHE A 198 13.92 -23.34 -10.92
N THR A 199 14.64 -23.61 -9.83
CA THR A 199 14.09 -23.95 -8.50
C THR A 199 13.29 -22.83 -7.84
N SER A 200 13.38 -21.58 -8.33
CA SER A 200 12.59 -20.44 -7.86
C SER A 200 11.25 -20.23 -8.61
N SER A 201 10.96 -20.95 -9.71
CA SER A 201 9.66 -20.90 -10.40
C SER A 201 8.64 -21.94 -9.90
N LEU A 202 9.06 -22.82 -8.97
CA LEU A 202 8.28 -23.98 -8.54
C LEU A 202 7.01 -23.60 -7.77
N SER A 203 7.04 -22.52 -6.97
CA SER A 203 5.87 -22.05 -6.24
C SER A 203 4.77 -21.61 -7.20
N CYS A 204 5.09 -20.79 -8.21
CA CYS A 204 4.12 -20.35 -9.21
C CYS A 204 3.60 -21.52 -10.06
N SER A 205 4.48 -22.43 -10.49
CA SER A 205 4.13 -23.61 -11.30
C SER A 205 3.17 -24.57 -10.58
N VAL A 206 3.31 -24.72 -9.27
CA VAL A 206 2.44 -25.56 -8.43
C VAL A 206 0.99 -25.05 -8.40
N PHE A 207 0.78 -23.73 -8.41
CA PHE A 207 -0.57 -23.14 -8.32
C PHE A 207 -1.19 -22.88 -9.69
N VAL A 208 -0.39 -22.60 -10.72
CA VAL A 208 -0.88 -22.38 -12.10
C VAL A 208 -1.56 -23.62 -12.68
N ASN A 209 -1.20 -24.83 -12.23
CA ASN A 209 -1.81 -26.10 -12.67
C ASN A 209 -2.80 -26.72 -11.67
N ASN A 210 -3.19 -26.00 -10.61
CA ASN A 210 -4.07 -26.55 -9.58
C ASN A 210 -5.54 -26.50 -10.03
N ASN A 211 -6.09 -27.63 -10.47
CA ASN A 211 -7.45 -27.70 -11.01
C ASN A 211 -8.51 -27.36 -9.95
N SER A 212 -8.27 -27.72 -8.69
CA SER A 212 -9.24 -27.46 -7.62
C SER A 212 -9.33 -25.96 -7.29
N LEU A 213 -8.23 -25.21 -7.43
CA LEU A 213 -8.21 -23.76 -7.27
C LEU A 213 -9.06 -23.06 -8.33
N TYR A 214 -8.82 -23.30 -9.62
CA TYR A 214 -9.57 -22.64 -10.69
C TYR A 214 -11.06 -22.98 -10.66
N SER A 215 -11.40 -24.25 -10.40
CA SER A 215 -12.79 -24.69 -10.36
C SER A 215 -13.59 -24.03 -9.22
N ASP A 216 -12.99 -23.80 -8.05
CA ASP A 216 -13.65 -23.14 -6.92
C ASP A 216 -13.93 -21.63 -7.17
N PHE A 217 -13.22 -21.04 -8.15
CA PHE A 217 -13.43 -19.66 -8.64
C PHE A 217 -14.21 -19.59 -9.97
N GLY A 218 -14.81 -20.70 -10.41
CA GLY A 218 -15.66 -20.74 -11.61
C GLY A 218 -14.94 -20.91 -12.94
N PHE A 219 -13.63 -21.22 -12.92
CA PHE A 219 -12.85 -21.54 -14.11
C PHE A 219 -12.75 -23.06 -14.28
N THR A 220 -13.68 -23.67 -15.01
CA THR A 220 -13.72 -25.14 -15.20
C THR A 220 -13.05 -25.61 -16.50
N ASN A 221 -13.00 -24.74 -17.51
CA ASN A 221 -12.63 -25.13 -18.88
C ASN A 221 -11.29 -24.54 -19.34
N GLN A 222 -10.75 -23.56 -18.62
CA GLN A 222 -9.56 -22.81 -18.98
C GLN A 222 -8.80 -22.42 -17.72
N HIS A 223 -7.47 -22.42 -17.78
CA HIS A 223 -6.59 -21.94 -16.70
C HIS A 223 -5.72 -20.79 -17.21
N PRO A 224 -6.26 -19.56 -17.30
CA PRO A 224 -5.46 -18.42 -17.71
C PRO A 224 -4.36 -18.15 -16.70
N ILE A 225 -3.11 -18.07 -17.15
CA ILE A 225 -1.94 -17.92 -16.28
C ILE A 225 -2.07 -16.68 -15.38
N ILE A 226 -2.59 -15.58 -15.93
CA ILE A 226 -2.73 -14.33 -15.19
C ILE A 226 -3.76 -14.41 -14.05
N VAL A 227 -4.84 -15.16 -14.25
CA VAL A 227 -5.86 -15.38 -13.21
C VAL A 227 -5.26 -16.22 -12.08
N GLY A 228 -4.50 -17.26 -12.43
CA GLY A 228 -3.76 -18.05 -11.45
C GLY A 228 -2.80 -17.20 -10.62
N PHE A 229 -2.11 -16.25 -11.24
CA PHE A 229 -1.22 -15.33 -10.53
C PHE A 229 -1.95 -14.40 -9.56
N LEU A 230 -3.12 -13.85 -9.95
CA LEU A 230 -3.94 -13.02 -9.06
C LEU A 230 -4.42 -13.82 -7.84
N LEU A 231 -4.99 -15.01 -8.07
CA LEU A 231 -5.45 -15.89 -6.99
C LEU A 231 -4.29 -16.31 -6.07
N PHE A 232 -3.12 -16.58 -6.65
CA PHE A 232 -1.92 -16.90 -5.89
C PHE A 232 -1.45 -15.73 -5.02
N SER A 233 -1.48 -14.50 -5.55
CA SER A 233 -1.18 -13.30 -4.78
C SER A 233 -2.10 -13.16 -3.57
N ASP A 234 -3.40 -13.47 -3.73
CA ASP A 234 -4.36 -13.43 -2.63
C ASP A 234 -4.08 -14.50 -1.55
N ILE A 235 -3.65 -15.69 -1.96
CA ILE A 235 -3.25 -16.78 -1.04
C ILE A 235 -2.01 -16.38 -0.22
N LEU A 236 -1.07 -15.66 -0.83
CA LEU A 236 0.16 -15.20 -0.17
C LEU A 236 -0.04 -13.98 0.75
N GLY A 237 -1.20 -13.34 0.75
CA GLY A 237 -1.47 -12.14 1.55
C GLY A 237 -1.02 -12.21 3.02
N PRO A 238 -1.28 -13.31 3.77
CA PRO A 238 -0.78 -13.46 5.14
C PRO A 238 0.75 -13.46 5.25
N LEU A 239 1.45 -14.07 4.29
CA LEU A 239 2.90 -14.08 4.24
C LEU A 239 3.44 -12.66 3.98
N ASP A 240 2.82 -11.91 3.06
CA ASP A 240 3.20 -10.53 2.76
C ASP A 240 3.09 -9.64 4.00
N ASN A 241 2.07 -9.84 4.84
CA ASN A 241 1.93 -9.11 6.11
C ASN A 241 3.06 -9.40 7.11
N VAL A 242 3.54 -10.65 7.17
CA VAL A 242 4.68 -11.03 8.01
C VAL A 242 5.95 -10.39 7.46
N ILE A 243 6.18 -10.45 6.14
CA ILE A 243 7.32 -9.82 5.50
C ILE A 243 7.30 -8.30 5.74
N LYS A 244 6.14 -7.65 5.58
CA LYS A 244 5.95 -6.22 5.88
C LYS A 244 6.35 -5.88 7.31
N LEU A 245 5.93 -6.66 8.31
CA LEU A 245 6.33 -6.45 9.70
C LEU A 245 7.86 -6.56 9.88
N LEU A 246 8.48 -7.58 9.30
CA LEU A 246 9.94 -7.77 9.38
C LEU A 246 10.70 -6.63 8.70
N MET A 247 10.24 -6.19 7.52
CA MET A 247 10.82 -5.07 6.79
C MET A 247 10.68 -3.76 7.57
N ASN A 248 9.55 -3.52 8.23
CA ASN A 248 9.35 -2.34 9.07
C ASN A 248 10.25 -2.37 10.33
N ILE A 249 10.47 -3.54 10.93
CA ILE A 249 11.45 -3.68 12.04
C ILE A 249 12.86 -3.33 11.56
N LEU A 250 13.27 -3.85 10.39
CA LEU A 250 14.58 -3.57 9.81
C LEU A 250 14.75 -2.09 9.45
N SER A 251 13.75 -1.49 8.81
CA SER A 251 13.72 -0.06 8.46
C SER A 251 13.89 0.83 9.69
N ARG A 252 13.19 0.51 10.79
CA ARG A 252 13.33 1.25 12.05
C ARG A 252 14.75 1.18 12.63
N LYS A 253 15.42 0.02 12.51
CA LYS A 253 16.82 -0.13 12.92
C LYS A 253 17.74 0.78 12.11
N PHE A 254 17.56 0.84 10.79
CA PHE A 254 18.35 1.71 9.92
C PHE A 254 18.16 3.20 10.23
N GLU A 255 16.96 3.62 10.63
CA GLU A 255 16.73 5.00 11.07
C GLU A 255 17.53 5.35 12.34
N PHE A 256 17.61 4.45 13.32
CA PHE A 256 18.45 4.68 14.50
C PHE A 256 19.95 4.68 14.18
N GLU A 257 20.40 3.83 13.25
CA GLU A 257 21.78 3.82 12.77
C GLU A 257 22.12 5.14 12.03
N ALA A 258 21.19 5.65 11.21
CA ALA A 258 21.33 6.94 10.52
C ALA A 258 21.33 8.13 11.49
N ASP A 259 20.43 8.13 12.48
CA ASP A 259 20.42 9.11 13.55
C ASP A 259 21.74 9.09 14.32
N GLY A 260 22.28 7.89 14.60
CA GLY A 260 23.58 7.66 15.21
C GLY A 260 24.76 8.17 14.36
N PHE A 261 24.66 8.09 13.03
CA PHE A 261 25.68 8.61 12.12
C PHE A 261 25.74 10.15 12.14
N CYS A 262 24.58 10.81 12.20
CA CYS A 262 24.46 12.26 12.28
C CYS A 262 24.96 12.87 13.61
N GLN A 263 25.42 12.03 14.55
CA GLN A 263 25.88 12.44 15.88
C GLN A 263 27.31 12.99 15.95
N ARG A 264 27.90 13.38 14.83
CA ARG A 264 29.26 13.95 14.82
C ARG A 264 29.19 15.24 14.00
N PRO A 265 29.41 16.47 14.52
CA PRO A 265 29.60 17.03 15.88
C PRO A 265 28.33 17.67 16.53
N ARG A 266 28.39 18.14 17.80
CA ARG A 266 27.26 18.64 18.64
C ARG A 266 26.30 19.64 17.97
N VAL A 267 26.76 20.49 17.05
CA VAL A 267 25.91 21.47 16.35
C VAL A 267 24.93 20.77 15.39
N GLN A 268 25.37 19.68 14.76
CA GLN A 268 24.58 18.91 13.79
C GLN A 268 23.47 18.12 14.49
N HIS A 269 23.72 17.64 15.72
CA HIS A 269 22.70 16.99 16.57
C HIS A 269 21.49 17.87 16.85
N ARG A 270 21.73 19.15 17.18
CA ARG A 270 20.68 20.10 17.53
C ARG A 270 19.86 20.48 16.31
N ALA A 271 20.52 20.73 15.18
CA ALA A 271 19.85 21.03 13.93
C ALA A 271 18.93 19.89 13.47
N SER A 272 19.38 18.64 13.52
CA SER A 272 18.57 17.47 13.13
C SER A 272 17.33 17.29 14.02
N SER A 273 17.49 17.37 15.34
CA SER A 273 16.36 17.22 16.29
C SER A 273 15.30 18.30 16.10
N LEU A 274 15.73 19.56 15.94
CA LEU A 274 14.83 20.68 15.67
C LEU A 274 14.15 20.57 14.30
N ALA A 275 14.87 20.13 13.27
CA ALA A 275 14.30 19.91 11.95
C ALA A 275 13.19 18.84 11.99
N MET A 276 13.42 17.74 12.73
CA MET A 276 12.40 16.69 12.90
C MET A 276 11.17 17.20 13.65
N ILE A 277 11.35 18.00 14.72
CA ILE A 277 10.25 18.65 15.45
C ILE A 277 9.49 19.60 14.51
N LYS A 278 10.20 20.44 13.73
CA LYS A 278 9.61 21.36 12.77
C LYS A 278 8.79 20.62 11.70
N LEU A 279 9.33 19.54 11.14
CA LEU A 279 8.63 18.70 10.16
C LEU A 279 7.39 18.03 10.76
N GLN A 280 7.46 17.56 12.01
CA GLN A 280 6.33 16.98 12.72
C GLN A 280 5.19 17.99 12.88
N ILE A 281 5.52 19.23 13.27
CA ILE A 281 4.57 20.33 13.43
C ILE A 281 3.94 20.69 12.08
N GLN A 282 4.76 20.83 11.03
CA GLN A 282 4.29 21.21 9.69
C GLN A 282 3.36 20.15 9.08
N ASN A 283 3.67 18.86 9.26
CA ASN A 283 2.89 17.75 8.70
C ASN A 283 1.73 17.30 9.61
N LEU A 284 1.56 17.92 10.78
CA LEU A 284 0.59 17.50 11.82
C LEU A 284 0.67 16.00 12.14
N SER A 285 1.87 15.43 12.04
CA SER A 285 2.13 14.01 12.21
C SER A 285 1.77 13.52 13.62
N THR A 286 1.36 12.26 13.71
CA THR A 286 1.00 11.61 14.97
C THR A 286 2.13 11.70 16.00
N MET A 287 1.85 12.32 17.15
CA MET A 287 2.84 12.57 18.21
C MET A 287 2.99 11.42 19.21
N ASP A 288 2.00 10.53 19.30
CA ASP A 288 2.01 9.34 20.16
C ASP A 288 1.30 8.18 19.46
N ALA A 289 1.78 6.95 19.64
CA ALA A 289 1.25 5.78 18.95
C ALA A 289 1.27 4.52 19.81
N ASP A 290 0.35 3.61 19.51
CA ASP A 290 0.30 2.30 20.17
C ASP A 290 1.49 1.48 19.69
N TRP A 291 2.18 0.79 20.60
CA TRP A 291 3.38 0.03 20.26
C TRP A 291 3.14 -1.03 19.17
N MET A 292 1.95 -1.64 19.15
CA MET A 292 1.60 -2.69 18.20
C MET A 292 1.28 -2.07 16.83
N PHE A 293 0.49 -0.98 16.83
CA PHE A 293 0.22 -0.20 15.62
C PHE A 293 1.51 0.36 15.00
N ALA A 294 2.35 1.00 15.81
CA ALA A 294 3.62 1.58 15.39
C ALA A 294 4.56 0.52 14.81
N SER A 295 4.65 -0.65 15.45
CA SER A 295 5.52 -1.73 14.96
C SER A 295 5.09 -2.31 13.62
N TYR A 296 3.79 -2.33 13.36
CA TYR A 296 3.24 -2.91 12.15
C TYR A 296 3.14 -1.91 10.99
N HIS A 297 2.83 -0.64 11.25
CA HIS A 297 2.61 0.37 10.21
C HIS A 297 3.75 1.34 9.97
N PHE A 298 4.56 1.65 10.99
CA PHE A 298 5.57 2.69 10.85
C PHE A 298 6.91 2.10 10.40
N SER A 299 7.38 2.54 9.25
CA SER A 299 8.74 2.30 8.77
C SER A 299 9.78 3.14 9.53
N HIS A 300 9.35 4.26 10.13
CA HIS A 300 10.17 5.16 10.95
C HIS A 300 9.75 5.08 12.43
N PRO A 301 10.70 5.08 13.38
CA PRO A 301 10.36 5.20 14.80
C PRO A 301 9.66 6.53 15.09
N ILE A 302 8.81 6.57 16.12
CA ILE A 302 8.12 7.81 16.51
C ILE A 302 9.11 8.87 16.99
N LEU A 303 8.77 10.14 16.81
CA LEU A 303 9.65 11.26 17.15
C LEU A 303 10.14 11.19 18.60
N SER A 304 9.26 10.84 19.55
CA SER A 304 9.64 10.70 20.96
C SER A 304 10.69 9.62 21.21
N GLU A 305 10.67 8.51 20.45
CA GLU A 305 11.69 7.45 20.55
C GLU A 305 13.02 7.91 19.97
N ARG A 306 12.99 8.60 18.83
CA ARG A 306 14.20 9.15 18.19
C ARG A 306 14.86 10.22 19.04
N LEU A 307 14.09 11.19 19.55
CA LEU A 307 14.62 12.24 20.44
C LEU A 307 15.20 11.64 21.74
N LYS A 308 14.58 10.58 22.28
CA LYS A 308 15.11 9.87 23.44
C LYS A 308 16.43 9.17 23.13
N ALA A 309 16.55 8.52 21.97
CA ALA A 309 17.80 7.88 21.53
C ALA A 309 18.93 8.91 21.29
N LEU A 310 18.57 10.14 20.90
CA LEU A 310 19.49 11.27 20.74
C LEU A 310 19.85 11.97 22.07
N ASN A 311 19.32 11.53 23.22
CA ASN A 311 19.46 12.20 24.51
C ASN A 311 19.09 13.70 24.47
N TRP A 312 18.07 14.06 23.69
CA TRP A 312 17.62 15.43 23.54
C TRP A 312 17.14 16.02 24.87
N GLN A 313 17.61 17.22 25.20
CA GLN A 313 17.15 18.00 26.35
C GLN A 313 16.31 19.18 25.83
N PRO A 314 15.05 19.34 26.26
CA PRO A 314 14.20 20.44 25.84
C PRO A 314 14.88 21.76 26.22
N THR A 315 15.07 22.65 25.26
CA THR A 315 15.80 23.90 25.50
C THR A 315 14.95 25.16 25.32
N GLU A 316 13.91 25.15 24.49
CA GLU A 316 12.98 26.28 24.28
C GLU A 316 11.78 25.86 23.40
N LYS A 317 10.64 26.58 23.49
CA LYS A 317 9.47 26.32 22.63
C LYS A 317 9.77 26.62 21.16
N VAL A 318 9.64 25.63 20.28
CA VAL A 318 9.67 25.86 18.83
C VAL A 318 8.31 26.40 18.37
N GLU A 319 8.16 27.72 18.42
CA GLU A 319 7.02 28.40 17.79
C GLU A 319 7.28 28.56 16.30
N VAL A 320 6.45 27.93 15.46
CA VAL A 320 6.40 28.27 14.03
C VAL A 320 5.59 29.57 13.92
N LYS A 321 6.26 30.71 13.79
CA LYS A 321 5.60 32.01 13.58
C LYS A 321 4.68 31.94 12.35
N GLY A 322 3.42 32.30 12.54
CA GLY A 322 2.36 32.29 11.52
C GLY A 322 2.55 33.23 10.32
N GLY A 323 3.72 33.86 10.16
CA GLY A 323 4.09 34.69 9.00
C GLY A 323 4.81 33.93 7.88
N ASP A 324 5.33 32.73 8.14
CA ASP A 324 6.15 31.99 7.17
C ASP A 324 5.34 31.24 6.11
N LYS A 325 4.05 31.54 5.91
CA LYS A 325 3.35 31.10 4.69
C LYS A 325 3.78 31.91 3.46
N GLU A 326 4.32 33.11 3.64
CA GLU A 326 4.90 33.92 2.55
C GLU A 326 6.42 33.85 2.49
N ALA A 327 7.15 33.79 3.61
CA ALA A 327 8.61 33.65 3.59
C ALA A 327 9.11 32.22 3.27
N ALA A 328 8.31 31.17 3.52
CA ALA A 328 8.64 29.82 3.06
C ALA A 328 8.42 29.61 1.54
N LYS A 329 8.12 30.68 0.78
CA LYS A 329 8.27 30.67 -0.68
C LYS A 329 9.71 30.95 -1.13
N GLU A 330 10.54 31.58 -0.30
CA GLU A 330 11.92 31.93 -0.67
C GLU A 330 13.00 31.03 -0.03
N ASP A 331 12.76 30.46 1.15
CA ASP A 331 13.76 29.62 1.85
C ASP A 331 13.44 28.11 1.89
N VAL A 332 12.56 27.63 1.00
CA VAL A 332 12.67 26.24 0.55
C VAL A 332 13.87 26.24 -0.37
N ALA A 333 15.01 25.73 0.11
CA ALA A 333 16.10 25.32 -0.75
C ALA A 333 15.48 24.65 -1.99
N THR A 334 15.56 25.35 -3.11
CA THR A 334 15.29 24.81 -4.43
C THR A 334 15.97 23.45 -4.43
N ALA A 335 15.18 22.39 -4.55
CA ALA A 335 15.70 21.07 -4.84
C ALA A 335 16.34 21.17 -6.23
N THR A 336 17.60 21.64 -6.27
CA THR A 336 18.47 21.65 -7.43
C THR A 336 18.82 20.19 -7.70
N GLY A 337 17.89 19.51 -8.35
CA GLY A 337 18.03 18.16 -8.88
C GLY A 337 17.37 18.03 -10.24
N ARG A 338 17.10 19.14 -10.93
CA ARG A 338 16.42 19.15 -12.23
C ARG A 338 17.05 20.01 -13.31
N ASP A 339 18.29 20.48 -13.10
CA ASP A 339 19.09 21.19 -14.11
C ASP A 339 20.49 20.57 -14.32
N GLU A 340 20.74 19.38 -13.77
CA GLU A 340 21.93 18.57 -14.09
C GLU A 340 21.52 17.16 -14.52
N LEU A 341 20.88 17.08 -15.69
CA LEU A 341 20.96 15.94 -16.62
C LEU A 341 20.87 16.46 -18.06
#